data_AF-A0A7J2KA65-F1
#
_entry.id   AF-A0A7J2KA65-F1
#
_cell.length_a   1.000
_cell.length_b   1.000
_cell.length_c   1.000
_cell.angle_alpha   90.00
_cell.angle_beta   90.00
_cell.angle_gamma   90.00
#
_symmetry.space_group_name_H-M   'P 1'
#
loop_
_entity.id
_entity.type
_entity.pdbx_description
1 polymer ?
#
loop_
_entity_poly.entity_id
_entity_poly.type
_entity_poly.pdbx_seq_one_letter_code
_entity_poly.pdbx_strand_id
1 'polypeptide(L)'
;MLAVFPIYLAAFTLYIIRAIRGPTIPDSVLAIDALSFDIAAFLALLSILYRSPILISCAVVLALWVYALDVYISKYFEAKDMGD
;
A
#
# COMPACT_ATOMS: atom_id res chain seq x y z
N MET A 1 -1.00 -7.25 22.83
CA MET A 1 0.05 -7.53 21.82
C MET A 1 -0.22 -8.81 21.01
N LEU A 2 -0.51 -9.97 21.64
CA LEU A 2 -0.76 -11.24 20.92
C LEU A 2 -1.94 -11.24 19.94
N ALA A 3 -3.01 -10.47 20.19
CA ALA A 3 -4.18 -10.41 19.29
C ALA A 3 -3.98 -9.55 18.03
N VAL A 4 -2.99 -8.64 18.02
CA VAL A 4 -2.76 -7.74 16.88
C VAL A 4 -2.05 -8.47 15.74
N PHE A 5 -1.16 -9.40 16.08
CA PHE A 5 -0.41 -10.23 15.13
C PHE A 5 -1.30 -11.03 14.17
N PRO A 6 -2.30 -11.82 14.64
CA PRO A 6 -3.17 -12.57 13.75
C PRO A 6 -4.10 -11.68 12.91
N ILE A 7 -4.51 -10.52 13.43
CA ILE A 7 -5.31 -9.54 12.67
C ILE A 7 -4.49 -8.98 11.51
N TYR A 8 -3.23 -8.61 11.76
CA TYR A 8 -2.34 -8.11 10.73
C TYR A 8 -2.04 -9.18 9.67
N LEU A 9 -1.81 -10.43 10.10
CA LEU A 9 -1.58 -11.56 9.20
C LEU A 9 -2.81 -11.81 8.31
N ALA A 10 -4.01 -11.76 8.89
CA ALA A 10 -5.27 -11.93 8.16
C ALA A 10 -5.48 -10.79 7.15
N ALA A 11 -5.24 -9.54 7.56
CA ALA A 11 -5.33 -8.37 6.67
C ALA A 11 -4.37 -8.50 5.47
N PHE A 12 -3.11 -8.83 5.74
CA PHE A 12 -2.10 -9.02 4.70
C PHE A 12 -2.47 -10.14 3.71
N THR A 13 -3.02 -11.24 4.23
CA THR A 13 -3.48 -12.36 3.40
C THR A 13 -4.68 -11.96 2.52
N LEU A 14 -5.62 -11.19 3.08
CA LEU A 14 -6.78 -10.68 2.32
C LEU A 14 -6.37 -9.69 1.23
N TYR A 15 -5.41 -8.81 1.49
CA TYR A 15 -4.87 -7.90 0.48
C TYR A 15 -4.18 -8.64 -0.66
N ILE A 16 -3.37 -9.67 -0.35
CA ILE A 16 -2.74 -10.52 -1.38
C ILE A 16 -3.79 -11.23 -2.24
N ILE A 17 -4.81 -11.81 -1.61
CA ILE A 17 -5.89 -12.49 -2.35
C ILE A 17 -6.62 -11.51 -3.27
N ARG A 18 -6.90 -10.29 -2.80
CA ARG A 18 -7.59 -9.25 -3.57
C ARG A 18 -6.72 -8.65 -4.67
N ALA A 19 -5.41 -8.52 -4.47
CA ALA A 19 -4.47 -8.10 -5.51
C ALA A 19 -4.42 -9.09 -6.68
N ILE A 20 -4.42 -10.40 -6.38
CA ILE A 20 -4.32 -11.46 -7.40
C ILE A 20 -5.66 -11.77 -8.08
N ARG A 21 -6.77 -11.76 -7.31
CA ARG A 21 -8.12 -12.08 -7.81
C ARG A 21 -9.00 -10.86 -8.02
N GLY A 22 -8.43 -9.66 -8.08
CA GLY A 22 -9.16 -8.43 -8.33
C GLY A 22 -9.96 -8.54 -9.65
N PRO A 23 -11.31 -8.44 -9.62
CA PRO A 23 -12.13 -8.56 -10.82
C PRO A 23 -11.94 -7.35 -11.76
N THR A 24 -11.53 -6.22 -11.20
CA THR A 24 -11.21 -5.00 -11.93
C THR A 24 -9.74 -4.64 -11.73
N ILE A 25 -9.10 -4.11 -12.77
CA ILE A 25 -7.72 -3.61 -12.69
C ILE A 25 -7.58 -2.54 -11.59
N PRO A 26 -8.52 -1.57 -11.40
CA PRO A 26 -8.43 -0.63 -10.28
C PRO A 26 -8.53 -1.29 -8.90
N ASP A 27 -9.30 -2.37 -8.71
CA ASP A 27 -9.35 -3.10 -7.43
C ASP A 27 -7.97 -3.68 -7.05
N SER A 28 -7.24 -4.23 -8.03
CA SER A 28 -5.90 -4.78 -7.78
C SER A 28 -4.89 -3.69 -7.43
N VAL A 29 -4.99 -2.51 -8.06
CA VAL A 29 -4.12 -1.36 -7.76
C VAL A 29 -4.41 -0.83 -6.36
N LEU A 30 -5.68 -0.67 -5.99
CA LEU A 30 -6.09 -0.25 -4.65
C LEU A 30 -5.61 -1.23 -3.57
N ALA A 31 -5.61 -2.54 -3.86
CA ALA A 31 -5.08 -3.55 -2.94
C ALA A 31 -3.55 -3.44 -2.74
N ILE A 32 -2.81 -3.05 -3.79
CA ILE A 32 -1.35 -2.83 -3.72
C ILE A 32 -1.02 -1.55 -2.95
N ASP A 33 -1.81 -0.48 -3.11
CA ASP A 33 -1.66 0.75 -2.33
C ASP A 33 -1.87 0.48 -0.84
N ALA A 34 -2.97 -0.18 -0.47
CA ALA A 34 -3.26 -0.55 0.92
C ALA A 34 -2.14 -1.38 1.56
N LEU A 35 -1.55 -2.33 0.81
CA LEU A 35 -0.44 -3.15 1.28
C LEU A 35 0.84 -2.33 1.48
N SER A 36 1.09 -1.35 0.60
CA SER A 36 2.24 -0.45 0.71
C SER A 36 2.11 0.50 1.89
N PHE A 37 0.88 0.93 2.20
CA PHE A 37 0.58 1.75 3.38
C PHE A 37 0.78 0.99 4.68
N ASP A 38 0.42 -0.29 4.73
CA ASP A 38 0.72 -1.20 5.85
C ASP A 38 2.24 -1.29 6.09
N ILE A 39 3.04 -1.41 5.02
CA ILE A 39 4.51 -1.43 5.13
C ILE A 39 5.04 -0.10 5.67
N ALA A 40 4.50 1.04 5.22
CA ALA A 40 4.88 2.35 5.72
C ALA A 40 4.55 2.53 7.22
N ALA A 41 3.37 2.07 7.65
CA ALA A 41 2.97 2.06 9.06
C ALA A 41 3.87 1.16 9.90
N PHE A 42 4.26 -0.01 9.37
CA PHE A 42 5.20 -0.91 10.02
C PHE A 42 6.60 -0.28 10.17
N LEU A 43 7.11 0.40 9.14
CA LEU A 43 8.36 1.16 9.19
C LEU A 43 8.32 2.29 10.23
N ALA A 44 7.19 3.01 10.33
CA ALA A 44 7.00 4.05 11.33
C ALA A 44 7.03 3.48 12.75
N LEU A 45 6.37 2.34 12.99
CA LEU A 45 6.41 1.64 14.27
C LEU A 45 7.84 1.16 14.60
N LEU A 46 8.54 0.64 13.60
CA LEU A 46 9.93 0.18 13.72
C LEU A 46 10.88 1.33 14.05
N SER A 47 10.64 2.52 13.49
CA SER A 47 11.38 3.74 13.80
C SER A 47 11.28 4.12 15.27
N ILE A 48 10.09 4.00 15.86
CA ILE A 48 9.87 4.24 17.29
C ILE A 48 10.62 3.21 18.13
N LEU A 49 10.60 1.93 17.72
CA LEU A 49 11.27 0.85 18.44
C LEU A 49 12.79 1.00 18.48
N TYR A 50 13.42 1.31 17.33
CA TYR A 50 14.87 1.50 17.25
C TYR A 50 15.33 2.91 17.64
N ARG A 51 14.41 3.83 17.97
CA ARG A 51 14.68 5.27 18.18
C ARG A 51 15.53 5.89 17.07
N SER A 52 15.36 5.39 15.85
CA SER A 52 16.13 5.83 14.68
C SER A 52 15.21 6.57 13.70
N PRO A 53 15.42 7.88 13.49
CA PRO A 53 14.57 8.69 12.61
C PRO A 53 14.75 8.36 11.13
N ILE A 54 15.82 7.65 10.75
CA ILE A 54 16.12 7.29 9.36
C ILE A 54 15.00 6.41 8.75
N LEU A 55 14.39 5.55 9.57
CA LEU A 55 13.30 4.66 9.16
C LEU A 55 12.02 5.43 8.76
N ILE A 56 11.75 6.56 9.42
CA ILE A 56 10.64 7.46 9.06
C ILE A 56 10.89 8.12 7.70
N SER A 57 12.13 8.56 7.43
CA SER A 57 12.47 9.14 6.13
C SER A 57 12.22 8.15 4.99
N CYS A 58 12.55 6.87 5.18
CA CYS A 58 12.23 5.82 4.21
C CYS A 58 10.72 5.63 4.02
N ALA A 59 9.95 5.61 5.11
CA ALA A 59 8.49 5.46 5.05
C ALA A 59 7.83 6.60 4.26
N VAL A 60 8.28 7.85 4.46
CA VAL A 60 7.77 9.02 3.74
C VAL A 60 8.08 8.94 2.24
N VAL A 61 9.30 8.56 1.87
CA VAL A 61 9.67 8.39 0.45
C VAL A 61 8.83 7.29 -0.21
N LEU A 62 8.60 6.19 0.50
CA LEU A 62 7.78 5.07 0.02
C LEU A 62 6.33 5.53 -0.20
N ALA A 63 5.75 6.28 0.74
CA ALA A 63 4.40 6.83 0.62
C ALA A 63 4.27 7.79 -0.58
N LEU A 64 5.25 8.67 -0.79
CA LEU A 64 5.26 9.59 -1.94
C LEU A 64 5.36 8.84 -3.27
N TRP A 65 6.14 7.76 -3.31
CA TRP A 65 6.28 6.93 -4.51
C TRP A 65 4.99 6.22 -4.88
N VAL A 66 4.32 5.61 -3.89
CA VAL A 66 3.05 4.91 -4.09
C VAL A 66 1.97 5.89 -4.56
N TYR A 67 1.87 7.05 -3.91
CA TYR A 67 0.96 8.11 -4.35
C TYR A 67 1.18 8.54 -5.81
N ALA A 68 2.43 8.69 -6.24
CA ALA A 68 2.73 9.03 -7.63
C ALA A 68 2.29 7.93 -8.61
N LEU A 69 2.41 6.66 -8.22
CA LEU A 69 1.95 5.51 -9.00
C LEU A 69 0.42 5.53 -9.16
N ASP A 70 -0.33 5.84 -8.10
CA ASP A 70 -1.79 5.91 -8.13
C ASP A 70 -2.31 7.04 -9.03
N VAL A 71 -1.65 8.20 -9.00
CA VAL A 71 -1.96 9.32 -9.89
C VAL A 71 -1.68 8.95 -11.36
N TYR A 72 -0.57 8.26 -11.62
CA TYR A 72 -0.24 7.79 -12.97
C TYR A 72 -1.28 6.79 -13.48
N ILE A 73 -1.68 5.83 -12.65
CA ILE A 73 -2.68 4.84 -13.00
C ILE A 73 -4.04 5.49 -13.23
N SER A 74 -4.44 6.44 -12.39
CA SER A 74 -5.70 7.19 -12.55
C SER A 74 -5.76 7.91 -13.89
N LYS A 75 -4.67 8.59 -14.28
CA LYS A 75 -4.57 9.23 -15.60
C LYS A 75 -4.58 8.23 -16.75
N TYR A 76 -3.96 7.07 -16.58
CA TYR A 76 -3.98 6.02 -17.60
C TYR A 76 -5.40 5.48 -17.84
N PHE A 77 -6.19 5.32 -16.78
CA PHE A 77 -7.60 4.93 -16.91
C PHE A 77 -8.44 6.03 -17.56
N GLU A 78 -8.29 7.29 -17.13
CA GLU A 78 -9.02 8.42 -17.71
C GLU A 78 -8.71 8.59 -19.21
N ALA A 79 -7.44 8.47 -19.61
CA ALA A 79 -7.03 8.55 -21.00
C ALA A 79 -7.55 7.39 -21.86
N LYS A 80 -7.85 6.23 -21.25
CA LYS A 80 -8.38 5.06 -21.94
C LYS A 80 -9.90 5.13 -22.12
N ASP A 81 -10.61 5.82 -21.22
CA ASP A 81 -12.07 6.10 -21.33
C ASP A 81 -12.39 7.22 -22.34
N MET A 82 -11.45 8.14 -22.60
CA MET A 82 -11.63 9.24 -23.58
C MET A 82 -11.31 8.83 -25.03
N GLY A 83 -11.00 7.56 -25.28
CA GLY A 83 -10.58 7.01 -26.58
C GLY A 83 -11.67 6.37 -27.43
N ASP A 84 -12.94 6.40 -26.98
CA ASP A 84 -14.13 5.96 -27.72
C ASP A 84 -14.99 7.16 -28.17
#